data_AF-A0AAQ3S4K6-F1
#
_entry.id   AF-A0AAQ3S4K6-F1
#
_cell.length_a   1.000
_cell.length_b   1.000
_cell.length_c   1.000
_cell.angle_alpha   90.00
_cell.angle_beta   90.00
_cell.angle_gamma   90.00
#
_symmetry.space_group_name_H-M   'P 1'
#
loop_
_entity.id
_entity.type
_entity.pdbx_description
1 polymer ?
#
loop_
_entity_poly.entity_id
_entity_poly.type
_entity_poly.pdbx_seq_one_letter_code
_entity_poly.pdbx_strand_id
1 'polypeptide(L)'
;MASGRDLNVGPTSWIFPIQVLLGTVRHGEVEACSISKVPDKLRKPNKDAYVPQVVSIGPYHKGSQNDLLMMEQPKWNYMLSLLGRSLFQAEQEGKIKDGPSTVKECGETILEIEYIVRASYGGNALIQTTMLRTFFTSFKP
;
A
#
# COMPACT_ATOMS: atom_id res chain seq x y z
N MET A 1 -20.78 -22.91 -8.29
CA MET A 1 -20.30 -21.83 -9.17
C MET A 1 -19.39 -20.91 -8.37
N ALA A 2 -18.08 -21.11 -8.46
CA ALA A 2 -17.07 -20.14 -8.01
C ALA A 2 -16.11 -19.98 -9.19
N SER A 3 -16.39 -18.99 -10.05
CA SER A 3 -15.50 -18.64 -11.15
C SER A 3 -14.38 -17.77 -10.58
N GLY A 4 -13.24 -18.40 -10.30
CA GLY A 4 -11.99 -17.71 -10.09
C GLY A 4 -11.65 -16.98 -11.39
N ARG A 5 -11.71 -15.65 -11.36
CA ARG A 5 -11.15 -14.83 -12.41
C ARG A 5 -9.64 -14.82 -12.20
N ASP A 6 -8.95 -15.72 -12.89
CA ASP A 6 -7.53 -15.56 -13.14
C ASP A 6 -7.31 -14.19 -13.77
N LEU A 7 -6.49 -13.38 -13.10
CA LEU A 7 -6.02 -12.13 -13.66
C LEU A 7 -5.32 -12.49 -14.97
N ASN A 8 -5.87 -12.02 -16.09
CA ASN A 8 -5.31 -12.24 -17.42
C ASN A 8 -4.03 -11.39 -17.52
N VAL A 9 -2.95 -11.93 -16.96
CA VAL A 9 -1.59 -11.41 -16.98
C VAL A 9 -1.10 -11.62 -18.41
N GLY A 10 -1.20 -10.58 -19.23
CA GLY A 10 -0.68 -10.62 -20.60
C GLY A 10 0.80 -11.03 -20.63
N PRO A 11 1.32 -11.53 -21.78
CA PRO A 11 2.65 -12.13 -21.88
C PRO A 11 3.84 -11.23 -21.45
N THR A 12 3.61 -9.93 -21.26
CA THR A 12 4.58 -8.94 -20.78
C THR A 12 4.40 -8.50 -19.32
N SER A 13 3.37 -8.94 -18.60
CA SER A 13 3.13 -8.48 -17.22
C SER A 13 4.23 -8.92 -16.23
N TRP A 14 4.99 -9.98 -16.54
CA TRP A 14 6.15 -10.39 -15.75
C TRP A 14 7.36 -9.43 -15.86
N ILE A 15 7.48 -8.66 -16.95
CA ILE A 15 8.61 -7.76 -17.19
C ILE A 15 8.43 -6.39 -16.53
N PHE A 16 7.18 -6.00 -16.24
CA PHE A 16 6.85 -4.72 -15.64
C PHE A 16 7.51 -4.50 -14.27
N PRO A 17 7.50 -5.48 -13.33
CA PRO A 17 8.27 -5.40 -12.09
C PRO A 17 9.78 -5.16 -12.32
N ILE A 18 10.36 -5.81 -13.31
CA ILE A 18 11.80 -5.70 -13.61
C ILE A 18 12.14 -4.31 -14.16
N GLN A 19 11.32 -3.78 -15.07
CA GLN A 19 11.51 -2.45 -15.65
C GLN A 19 11.39 -1.35 -14.60
N VAL A 20 10.41 -1.47 -13.70
CA VAL A 20 10.27 -0.58 -12.54
C VAL A 20 11.56 -0.60 -11.71
N LEU A 21 12.02 -1.79 -11.31
CA LEU A 21 13.19 -1.92 -10.43
C LEU A 21 14.45 -1.33 -11.07
N LEU A 22 14.63 -1.55 -12.38
CA LEU A 22 15.74 -0.94 -13.12
C LEU A 22 15.61 0.59 -13.23
N GLY A 23 14.39 1.12 -13.28
CA GLY A 23 14.10 2.55 -13.25
C GLY A 23 14.46 3.19 -11.90
N THR A 24 14.16 2.53 -10.78
CA THR A 24 14.51 3.04 -9.44
C THR A 24 16.02 3.03 -9.20
N VAL A 25 16.75 2.03 -9.72
CA VAL A 25 18.22 2.01 -9.65
C VAL A 25 18.87 3.19 -10.39
N ARG A 26 18.20 3.74 -11.42
CA ARG A 26 18.74 4.83 -12.26
C ARG A 26 18.47 6.23 -11.73
N HIS A 27 17.43 6.42 -10.92
CA HIS A 27 17.16 7.68 -10.25
C HIS A 27 17.77 7.63 -8.85
N GLY A 28 19.00 8.14 -8.70
CA GLY A 28 19.76 8.18 -7.43
C GLY A 28 19.09 8.94 -6.26
N GLU A 29 17.84 9.38 -6.41
CA GLU A 29 17.01 10.01 -5.39
C GLU A 29 16.05 9.01 -4.71
N VAL A 30 15.81 7.85 -5.33
CA VAL A 30 15.06 6.75 -4.71
C VAL A 30 16.03 5.59 -4.59
N GLU A 31 16.81 5.57 -3.50
CA GLU A 31 17.29 4.26 -3.05
C GLU A 31 16.04 3.39 -2.94
N ALA A 32 16.08 2.23 -3.59
CA ALA A 32 14.98 1.28 -3.56
C ALA A 32 14.62 0.85 -2.12
N CYS A 33 15.25 1.38 -1.07
CA CYS A 33 14.99 1.14 0.34
C CYS A 33 14.74 2.43 1.14
N SER A 34 14.00 3.41 0.60
CA SER A 34 13.72 4.68 1.30
C SER A 34 12.93 4.51 2.62
N ILE A 35 12.30 3.36 2.84
CA ILE A 35 11.69 2.96 4.10
C ILE A 35 12.54 1.85 4.73
N SER A 36 13.56 2.25 5.49
CA SER A 36 14.48 1.32 6.13
C SER A 36 13.85 0.62 7.33
N LYS A 37 13.92 -0.72 7.35
CA LYS A 37 13.62 -1.50 8.56
C LYS A 37 14.75 -1.30 9.56
N VAL A 38 14.41 -1.04 10.82
CA VAL A 38 15.39 -0.98 11.91
C VAL A 38 16.15 -2.32 11.98
N PRO A 39 17.49 -2.33 11.79
CA PRO A 39 18.28 -3.55 11.84
C PRO A 39 18.09 -4.30 13.15
N ASP A 40 18.05 -5.64 13.09
CA ASP A 40 17.82 -6.47 14.28
C ASP A 40 18.85 -6.25 15.39
N LYS A 41 20.08 -5.88 15.04
CA LYS A 41 21.12 -5.55 16.03
C LYS A 41 20.75 -4.34 16.89
N LEU A 42 20.06 -3.34 16.31
CA LEU A 42 19.58 -2.16 17.03
C LEU A 42 18.24 -2.42 17.73
N ARG A 43 17.38 -3.24 17.11
CA ARG A 43 16.05 -3.57 17.64
C ARG A 43 16.09 -4.58 18.80
N LYS A 44 17.05 -5.50 18.84
CA LYS A 44 17.15 -6.58 19.85
C LYS A 44 17.28 -6.06 21.30
N PRO A 45 18.13 -5.07 21.60
CA PRO A 45 18.27 -4.55 22.96
C PRO A 45 17.00 -3.93 23.54
N ASN A 46 16.17 -3.31 22.69
CA ASN A 46 14.90 -2.73 23.10
C ASN A 46 13.91 -2.77 21.93
N LYS A 47 13.10 -3.84 21.86
CA LYS A 47 12.13 -4.01 20.77
C LYS A 47 11.01 -2.98 20.84
N ASP A 48 10.60 -2.61 22.04
CA ASP A 48 9.43 -1.75 22.29
C ASP A 48 9.69 -0.30 21.87
N ALA A 49 10.95 0.17 21.90
CA ALA A 49 11.34 1.49 21.39
C ALA A 49 11.09 1.68 19.88
N TYR A 50 10.91 0.58 19.13
CA TYR A 50 10.67 0.61 17.68
C TYR A 50 9.26 0.16 17.31
N VAL A 51 8.36 0.04 18.29
CA VAL A 51 6.92 -0.14 18.03
C VAL A 51 6.25 1.24 18.05
N PRO A 52 5.47 1.59 17.01
CA PRO A 52 4.75 2.86 17.00
C PRO A 52 3.77 2.92 18.16
N GLN A 53 3.77 4.02 18.89
CA GLN A 53 2.89 4.20 20.06
C GLN A 53 1.54 4.84 19.69
N VAL A 54 1.55 5.71 18.68
CA VAL A 54 0.36 6.51 18.32
C VAL A 54 -0.08 6.19 16.90
N VAL A 55 0.80 6.31 15.90
CA VAL A 55 0.43 6.09 14.49
C VAL A 55 1.40 5.12 13.84
N SER A 56 0.87 4.02 13.29
CA SER A 56 1.59 3.19 12.34
C SER A 56 1.13 3.51 10.92
N ILE A 57 2.09 3.78 10.04
CA ILE A 57 1.89 3.93 8.60
C ILE A 57 2.42 2.68 7.91
N GLY A 58 1.65 2.17 6.94
CA GLY A 58 2.00 0.96 6.22
C GLY A 58 1.71 -0.32 7.03
N PRO A 59 2.05 -1.47 6.45
CA PRO A 59 1.44 -2.73 6.87
C PRO A 59 2.24 -3.45 7.97
N TYR A 60 3.42 -2.93 8.34
CA TYR A 60 4.38 -3.59 9.23
C TYR A 60 3.90 -3.73 10.70
N HIS A 61 3.09 -2.80 11.21
CA HIS A 61 2.52 -2.86 12.57
C HIS A 61 0.98 -2.90 12.58
N LYS A 62 0.35 -3.37 11.50
CA LYS A 62 -1.12 -3.50 11.45
C LYS A 62 -1.59 -4.49 12.51
N GLY A 63 -2.47 -4.04 13.41
CA GLY A 63 -3.09 -4.89 14.42
C GLY A 63 -2.13 -5.42 15.51
N SER A 64 -0.94 -4.85 15.66
CA SER A 64 0.03 -5.32 16.66
C SER A 64 -0.26 -4.83 18.07
N GLN A 65 -1.04 -3.75 18.24
CA GLN A 65 -1.38 -3.16 19.54
C GLN A 65 -2.78 -2.53 19.52
N ASN A 66 -3.46 -2.50 20.67
CA ASN A 66 -4.81 -1.93 20.80
C ASN A 66 -4.85 -0.44 20.46
N ASP A 67 -3.85 0.33 20.87
CA ASP A 67 -3.80 1.77 20.58
C ASP A 67 -3.66 2.05 19.08
N LEU A 68 -2.96 1.17 18.36
CA LEU A 68 -2.86 1.23 16.90
C LEU A 68 -4.15 0.83 16.19
N LEU A 69 -5.02 0.01 16.80
CA LEU A 69 -6.35 -0.28 16.28
C LEU A 69 -7.26 0.95 16.33
N MET A 70 -7.12 1.79 17.36
CA MET A 70 -7.88 3.04 17.46
C MET A 70 -7.56 4.00 16.31
N MET A 71 -6.39 3.87 15.69
CA MET A 71 -6.01 4.66 14.51
C MET A 71 -6.63 4.17 13.20
N GLU A 72 -7.24 2.98 13.14
CA GLU A 72 -7.84 2.49 11.90
C GLU A 72 -9.02 3.36 11.47
N GLN A 73 -9.89 3.79 12.40
CA GLN A 73 -11.01 4.67 12.08
C GLN A 73 -10.55 6.06 11.55
N PRO A 74 -9.60 6.77 12.19
CA PRO A 74 -9.02 7.98 11.61
C PRO A 74 -8.42 7.78 10.22
N LYS A 75 -7.75 6.65 9.94
CA LYS A 75 -7.23 6.33 8.59
C LYS A 75 -8.37 6.24 7.57
N TRP A 76 -9.49 5.62 7.94
CA TRP A 76 -10.68 5.57 7.09
C TRP A 76 -11.28 6.95 6.84
N ASN A 77 -11.42 7.77 7.87
CA ASN A 77 -11.96 9.12 7.73
C ASN A 77 -11.08 9.99 6.83
N TYR A 78 -9.75 9.84 6.94
CA TYR A 78 -8.82 10.53 6.05
C TYR A 78 -8.96 10.06 4.60
N MET A 79 -9.09 8.75 4.37
CA MET A 79 -9.33 8.20 3.03
C MET A 79 -10.63 8.72 2.41
N LEU A 80 -11.74 8.69 3.16
CA LEU A 80 -13.02 9.25 2.71
C LEU A 80 -12.90 10.74 2.37
N SER A 81 -12.22 11.51 3.23
CA SER A 81 -12.00 12.95 3.00
C SER A 81 -11.13 13.23 1.77
N LEU A 82 -10.13 12.37 1.50
CA LEU A 82 -9.30 12.45 0.32
C LEU A 82 -10.10 12.14 -0.95
N LEU A 83 -10.89 11.08 -0.94
CA LEU A 83 -11.76 10.70 -2.06
C LEU A 83 -12.81 11.77 -2.34
N GLY A 84 -13.43 12.34 -1.30
CA GLY A 84 -14.40 13.42 -1.44
C GLY A 84 -13.82 14.66 -2.15
N ARG A 85 -12.56 15.03 -1.86
CA ARG A 85 -11.86 16.10 -2.57
C ARG A 85 -11.65 15.77 -4.05
N SER A 86 -11.30 14.53 -4.38
CA SER A 86 -11.11 14.09 -5.76
C SER A 86 -12.41 14.07 -6.56
N LEU A 87 -13.51 13.64 -5.93
CA LEU A 87 -14.84 13.63 -6.55
C LEU A 87 -15.31 15.05 -6.85
N PHE A 88 -15.18 15.95 -5.88
CA PHE A 88 -15.51 17.37 -6.06
C PHE A 88 -14.72 18.02 -7.20
N GLN A 89 -13.43 17.71 -7.32
CA GLN A 89 -12.61 18.19 -8.44
C GLN A 89 -13.07 17.61 -9.79
N ALA A 90 -13.41 16.32 -9.84
CA ALA A 90 -13.92 15.69 -11.06
C ALA A 90 -15.26 16.32 -11.51
N GLU A 91 -16.16 16.61 -10.58
CA GLU A 91 -17.44 17.29 -10.85
C GLU A 91 -17.22 18.69 -11.46
N GLN A 92 -16.29 19.47 -10.92
CA GLN A 92 -15.93 20.79 -11.44
C GLN A 92 -15.33 20.73 -12.85
N GLU A 93 -14.70 19.60 -13.23
CA GLU A 93 -14.18 19.34 -14.58
C GLU A 93 -15.23 18.74 -15.54
N GLY A 94 -16.48 18.57 -15.10
CA GLY A 94 -17.54 17.94 -15.89
C GLY A 94 -17.39 16.41 -16.04
N LYS A 95 -16.52 15.79 -15.24
CA LYS A 95 -16.34 14.34 -15.19
C LYS A 95 -17.26 13.76 -14.12
N ILE A 96 -18.28 13.03 -14.56
CA ILE A 96 -19.11 12.25 -13.63
C ILE A 96 -18.30 11.05 -13.16
N LYS A 97 -17.90 11.05 -11.89
CA LYS A 97 -17.32 9.89 -11.22
C LYS A 97 -18.14 9.57 -9.99
N ASP A 98 -18.61 8.33 -9.84
CA ASP A 98 -19.20 7.88 -8.58
C ASP A 98 -18.10 7.42 -7.60
N GLY A 99 -18.41 7.47 -6.31
CA GLY A 99 -17.47 7.09 -5.24
C GLY A 99 -16.93 5.67 -5.39
N PRO A 100 -17.78 4.64 -5.56
CA PRO A 100 -17.34 3.26 -5.81
C PRO A 100 -16.37 3.12 -6.99
N SER A 101 -16.66 3.74 -8.14
CA SER A 101 -15.76 3.71 -9.30
C SER A 101 -14.42 4.39 -9.02
N THR A 102 -14.42 5.50 -8.28
CA THR A 102 -13.18 6.20 -7.89
C THR A 102 -12.32 5.37 -6.95
N VAL A 103 -12.93 4.72 -5.96
CA VAL A 103 -12.23 3.78 -5.05
C VAL A 103 -11.63 2.63 -5.83
N LYS A 104 -12.37 2.10 -6.81
CA LYS A 104 -11.91 1.01 -7.67
C LYS A 104 -10.71 1.43 -8.50
N GLU A 105 -10.78 2.58 -9.18
CA GLU A 105 -9.68 3.15 -9.97
C GLU A 105 -8.44 3.35 -9.11
N CYS A 106 -8.57 3.98 -7.94
CA CYS A 106 -7.47 4.13 -6.99
C CYS A 106 -6.90 2.78 -6.55
N GLY A 107 -7.76 1.78 -6.29
CA GLY A 107 -7.33 0.43 -5.92
C GLY A 107 -6.54 -0.26 -7.02
N GLU A 108 -7.00 -0.15 -8.27
CA GLU A 108 -6.31 -0.69 -9.45
C GLU A 108 -4.94 0.00 -9.63
N THR A 109 -4.88 1.32 -9.57
CA THR A 109 -3.61 2.08 -9.64
C THR A 109 -2.65 1.70 -8.51
N ILE A 110 -3.15 1.52 -7.28
CA ILE A 110 -2.31 1.10 -6.15
C ILE A 110 -1.78 -0.32 -6.36
N LEU A 111 -2.57 -1.22 -6.94
CA LEU A 111 -2.12 -2.57 -7.27
C LEU A 111 -1.08 -2.57 -8.39
N GLU A 112 -1.20 -1.68 -9.39
CA GLU A 112 -0.19 -1.52 -10.44
C GLU A 112 1.17 -1.11 -9.86
N ILE A 113 1.18 -0.22 -8.87
CA ILE A 113 2.42 0.25 -8.23
C ILE A 113 2.84 -0.58 -7.01
N GLU A 114 2.11 -1.65 -6.66
CA GLU A 114 2.33 -2.44 -5.43
C GLU A 114 3.78 -2.95 -5.33
N TYR A 115 4.31 -3.44 -6.46
CA TYR A 115 5.67 -3.92 -6.53
C TYR A 115 6.70 -2.81 -6.27
N ILE A 116 6.45 -1.59 -6.78
CA ILE A 116 7.32 -0.42 -6.58
C ILE A 116 7.32 -0.03 -5.10
N VAL A 117 6.13 0.09 -4.51
CA VAL A 117 5.94 0.45 -3.11
C VAL A 117 6.59 -0.59 -2.20
N ARG A 118 6.49 -1.88 -2.55
CA ARG A 118 7.13 -2.96 -1.80
C ARG A 118 8.64 -2.93 -1.93
N ALA A 119 9.16 -2.58 -3.10
CA ALA A 119 10.59 -2.40 -3.29
C ALA A 119 11.11 -1.39 -2.27
N SER A 120 10.44 -0.25 -2.07
CA SER A 120 10.82 0.83 -1.14
C SER A 120 11.07 0.42 0.33
N TYR A 121 10.61 -0.76 0.77
CA TYR A 121 10.90 -1.28 2.10
C TYR A 121 12.22 -2.04 2.13
N GLY A 122 13.11 -1.71 3.07
CA GLY A 122 14.33 -2.48 3.30
C GLY A 122 14.03 -3.92 3.78
N GLY A 123 14.43 -4.92 2.99
CA GLY A 123 14.40 -6.34 3.35
C GLY A 123 13.33 -7.18 2.65
N ASN A 124 13.23 -8.47 3.00
CA ASN A 124 12.31 -9.42 2.37
C ASN A 124 10.86 -9.23 2.86
N ALA A 125 10.23 -8.11 2.49
CA ALA A 125 8.77 -7.95 2.60
C ALA A 125 8.00 -8.99 1.76
N LEU A 126 8.71 -9.76 0.93
CA LEU A 126 8.24 -10.91 0.14
C LEU A 126 7.59 -12.02 0.97
N ILE A 127 7.74 -12.06 2.30
CA ILE A 127 7.06 -13.08 3.14
C ILE A 127 5.57 -12.74 3.37
N GLN A 128 5.12 -11.54 3.02
CA GLN A 128 3.72 -11.17 2.96
C GLN A 128 3.37 -10.64 1.57
N THR A 129 3.58 -11.47 0.55
CA THR A 129 3.14 -11.26 -0.85
C THR A 129 1.64 -10.99 -0.98
N THR A 130 0.89 -11.16 0.10
CA THR A 130 -0.54 -10.89 0.19
C THR A 130 -0.87 -9.58 0.91
N MET A 131 0.01 -8.87 1.63
CA MET A 131 -0.47 -7.84 2.57
C MET A 131 -1.18 -6.63 1.96
N LEU A 132 -0.79 -6.12 0.79
CA LEU A 132 -1.52 -5.01 0.14
C LEU A 132 -2.81 -5.51 -0.54
N ARG A 133 -2.76 -6.70 -1.15
CA ARG A 133 -3.97 -7.36 -1.66
C ARG A 133 -4.94 -7.70 -0.54
N THR A 134 -4.44 -8.12 0.63
CA THR A 134 -5.18 -8.35 1.89
C THR A 134 -5.61 -7.04 2.53
N PHE A 135 -4.86 -5.95 2.39
CA PHE A 135 -5.30 -4.63 2.83
C PHE A 135 -6.59 -4.26 2.10
N PHE A 136 -6.64 -4.43 0.77
CA PHE A 136 -7.85 -4.22 -0.04
C PHE A 136 -8.91 -5.33 0.07
N THR A 137 -8.56 -6.60 0.25
CA THR A 137 -9.57 -7.68 0.40
C THR A 137 -10.08 -7.85 1.83
N SER A 138 -9.39 -7.27 2.82
CA SER A 138 -9.93 -7.07 4.18
C SER A 138 -10.99 -5.97 4.25
N PHE A 139 -11.28 -5.26 3.15
CA PHE A 139 -12.50 -4.47 2.94
C PHE A 139 -13.71 -5.38 2.65
N LYS A 140 -13.96 -6.34 3.53
CA LYS A 140 -15.26 -6.99 3.58
C LYS A 140 -15.92 -6.51 4.88
N PRO A 141 -17.09 -5.87 4.82
CA PRO A 141 -17.80 -5.44 6.02
C PRO A 141 -18.08 -6.62 6.95
#